data_AF-A0A359GTB9-F1
#
_entry.id   AF-A0A359GTB9-F1
#
_cell.length_a   1.000
_cell.length_b   1.000
_cell.length_c   1.000
_cell.angle_alpha   90.00
_cell.angle_beta   90.00
_cell.angle_gamma   90.00
#
_symmetry.space_group_name_H-M   'P 1'
#
loop_
_entity.id
_entity.type
_entity.pdbx_description
1 polymer ?
#
loop_
_entity_poly.entity_id
_entity_poly.type
_entity_poly.pdbx_seq_one_letter_code
_entity_poly.pdbx_strand_id
1 'polypeptide(L)'
;RSAIGVLRIIVEKELDLDLLYCIEQAVSGFEEANLAQNTADEVFEFMLERFKAWFMDKEITVEEFQSVFVVRPTRPLDFHLRILAVHNFNLLPESASLAEANKRVSNLLAKQNFNAEDTAVKEELLQEPAEKALHRELVDKILEVAPLLEKGLYKEGLQTLASLKISVDTFFDEVLVVCEDASLRENRLALLQQLRDLFLQTADISHLHKS
;
A
#
# COMPACT_ATOMS: atom_id res chain seq x y z
N ARG A 1 10.45 1.49 -25.69
CA ARG A 1 10.96 0.13 -25.99
C ARG A 1 12.21 -0.18 -25.14
N SER A 2 13.20 0.71 -25.04
CA SER A 2 14.40 0.45 -24.21
C SER A 2 14.11 0.39 -22.69
N ALA A 3 13.23 1.26 -22.17
CA ALA A 3 12.91 1.32 -20.73
C ALA A 3 12.38 -0.02 -20.17
N ILE A 4 11.44 -0.68 -20.85
CA ILE A 4 10.93 -1.99 -20.40
C ILE A 4 12.01 -3.08 -20.44
N GLY A 5 12.98 -2.99 -21.36
CA GLY A 5 14.11 -3.92 -21.40
C GLY A 5 14.98 -3.81 -20.16
N VAL A 6 15.29 -2.58 -19.71
CA VAL A 6 16.04 -2.33 -18.47
C VAL A 6 15.31 -2.90 -17.27
N LEU A 7 14.02 -2.59 -17.14
CA LEU A 7 13.19 -3.08 -16.04
C LEU A 7 13.14 -4.61 -15.99
N ARG A 8 12.96 -5.25 -17.15
CA ARG A 8 12.96 -6.72 -17.24
C ARG A 8 14.30 -7.32 -16.84
N ILE A 9 15.42 -6.73 -17.24
CA ILE A 9 16.74 -7.21 -16.83
C ILE A 9 16.88 -7.14 -15.31
N ILE A 10 16.48 -6.03 -14.69
CA ILE A 10 16.54 -5.86 -13.22
C ILE A 10 15.72 -6.96 -12.53
N VAL A 11 14.50 -7.20 -12.99
CA VAL A 11 13.62 -8.22 -12.38
C VAL A 11 14.08 -9.65 -12.67
N GLU A 12 14.35 -9.99 -13.93
CA GLU A 12 14.72 -11.35 -14.36
C GLU A 12 16.10 -11.78 -13.86
N LYS A 13 16.96 -10.83 -13.49
CA LYS A 13 18.27 -11.08 -12.87
C LYS A 13 18.27 -10.86 -11.36
N GLU A 14 17.10 -10.58 -10.77
CA GLU A 14 16.94 -10.36 -9.33
C GLU A 14 17.93 -9.32 -8.78
N LEU A 15 18.13 -8.23 -9.54
CA LEU A 15 19.04 -7.17 -9.14
C LEU A 15 18.39 -6.29 -8.08
N ASP A 16 19.03 -6.24 -6.91
CA ASP A 16 18.64 -5.33 -5.83
C ASP A 16 19.14 -3.90 -6.14
N LEU A 17 18.45 -3.23 -7.06
CA LEU A 17 18.82 -1.92 -7.59
C LEU A 17 17.73 -0.88 -7.33
N ASP A 18 18.11 0.21 -6.66
CA ASP A 18 17.27 1.40 -6.56
C ASP A 18 17.34 2.19 -7.87
N LEU A 19 16.26 2.13 -8.66
CA LEU A 19 16.19 2.73 -9.98
C LEU A 19 16.14 4.26 -9.89
N LEU A 20 15.42 4.81 -8.91
CA LEU A 20 15.32 6.26 -8.72
C LEU A 20 16.70 6.83 -8.42
N TYR A 21 17.42 6.23 -7.47
CA TYR A 21 18.79 6.61 -7.16
C TYR A 21 19.71 6.54 -8.38
N CYS A 22 19.62 5.47 -9.20
CA CYS A 22 20.42 5.36 -10.42
C CYS A 22 20.12 6.47 -11.43
N ILE A 23 18.85 6.87 -11.55
CA ILE A 23 18.43 7.97 -12.41
C ILE A 23 18.97 9.30 -11.86
N GLU A 24 18.89 9.55 -10.56
CA GLU A 24 19.44 10.74 -9.92
C GLU A 24 20.95 10.87 -10.16
N GLN A 25 21.70 9.76 -10.00
CA GLN A 25 23.13 9.73 -10.31
C GLN A 25 23.39 10.03 -11.79
N ALA A 26 22.60 9.47 -12.70
CA ALA A 26 22.75 9.76 -14.12
C ALA A 26 22.47 11.24 -14.43
N VAL A 27 21.39 11.82 -13.89
CA VAL A 27 21.02 13.23 -14.05
C VAL A 27 22.11 14.16 -13.54
N SER A 28 22.76 13.83 -12.41
CA SER A 28 23.89 14.60 -11.89
C SER A 28 25.09 14.64 -12.83
N GLY A 29 25.24 13.68 -13.75
CA GLY A 29 26.28 13.69 -14.78
C GLY A 29 26.00 14.66 -15.94
N PHE A 30 24.82 15.27 -16.00
CA PHE A 30 24.38 16.21 -17.04
C PHE A 30 24.29 17.66 -16.53
N GLU A 31 25.16 18.08 -15.60
CA GLU A 31 25.13 19.43 -15.00
C GLU A 31 25.12 20.55 -16.05
N GLU A 32 25.79 20.36 -17.19
CA GLU A 32 25.86 21.34 -18.28
C GLU A 32 24.55 21.45 -19.11
N ALA A 33 23.62 20.52 -18.96
CA ALA A 33 22.42 20.41 -19.80
C ALA A 33 21.21 21.23 -19.30
N ASN A 34 21.33 21.99 -18.19
CA ASN A 34 20.23 22.79 -17.60
C ASN A 34 18.91 22.00 -17.50
N LEU A 35 18.96 20.78 -16.95
CA LEU A 35 17.79 19.93 -16.77
C LEU A 35 16.84 20.52 -15.71
N ALA A 36 15.55 20.20 -15.83
CA ALA A 36 14.56 20.59 -14.83
C ALA A 36 14.80 19.84 -13.51
N GLN A 37 14.49 20.47 -12.38
CA GLN A 37 14.76 19.88 -11.05
C GLN A 37 14.03 18.54 -10.83
N ASN A 38 12.86 18.37 -11.44
CA ASN A 38 12.03 17.16 -11.35
C ASN A 38 12.31 16.13 -12.46
N THR A 39 13.35 16.31 -13.29
CA THR A 39 13.65 15.39 -14.40
C THR A 39 13.86 13.95 -13.93
N ALA A 40 14.51 13.73 -12.78
CA ALA A 40 14.70 12.38 -12.24
C ALA A 40 13.37 11.68 -11.94
N ASP A 41 12.44 12.39 -11.29
CA ASP A 41 11.11 11.89 -10.97
C ASP A 41 10.28 11.59 -12.21
N GLU A 42 10.29 12.49 -13.20
CA GLU A 42 9.57 12.30 -14.47
C GLU A 42 10.08 11.06 -15.23
N VAL A 43 11.40 10.87 -15.28
CA VAL A 43 12.02 9.71 -15.93
C VAL A 43 11.68 8.43 -15.17
N PHE A 44 11.76 8.46 -13.84
CA PHE A 44 11.44 7.30 -13.00
C PHE A 44 9.99 6.87 -13.17
N GLU A 45 9.04 7.79 -13.09
CA GLU A 45 7.62 7.53 -13.28
C GLU A 45 7.33 7.00 -14.68
N PHE A 46 7.90 7.64 -15.71
CA PHE A 46 7.83 7.16 -17.08
C PHE A 46 8.35 5.72 -17.24
N MET A 47 9.42 5.35 -16.53
CA MET A 47 9.96 3.99 -16.55
C MET A 47 8.99 3.02 -15.89
N LEU A 48 8.49 3.31 -14.68
CA LEU A 48 7.52 2.45 -13.99
C LEU A 48 6.24 2.24 -14.81
N GLU A 49 5.72 3.27 -15.49
CA GLU A 49 4.55 3.13 -16.36
C GLU A 49 4.75 2.08 -17.47
N ARG A 50 6.00 1.82 -17.88
CA ARG A 50 6.29 0.79 -18.89
C ARG A 50 6.08 -0.63 -18.39
N PHE A 51 6.08 -0.86 -17.07
CA PHE A 51 5.74 -2.16 -16.52
C PHE A 51 4.29 -2.55 -16.79
N LYS A 52 3.38 -1.58 -16.94
CA LYS A 52 1.94 -1.82 -17.08
C LYS A 52 1.61 -2.83 -18.17
N ALA A 53 2.13 -2.62 -19.38
CA ALA A 53 1.88 -3.54 -20.50
C ALA A 53 2.45 -4.94 -20.25
N TRP A 54 3.63 -5.04 -19.63
CA TRP A 54 4.25 -6.33 -19.32
C TRP A 54 3.48 -7.13 -18.27
N PHE A 55 2.88 -6.47 -17.28
CA PHE A 55 2.03 -7.12 -16.29
C PHE A 55 0.67 -7.52 -16.86
N MET A 56 0.05 -6.68 -17.70
CA MET A 56 -1.19 -7.02 -18.40
C MET A 56 -1.05 -8.27 -19.28
N ASP A 57 0.09 -8.42 -19.96
CA ASP A 57 0.41 -9.63 -20.75
C ASP A 57 0.51 -10.90 -19.88
N LYS A 58 0.64 -10.74 -18.55
CA LYS A 58 0.66 -11.81 -17.54
C LYS A 58 -0.64 -11.92 -16.74
N GLU A 59 -1.76 -11.43 -17.29
CA GLU A 59 -3.09 -11.49 -16.68
C GLU A 59 -3.23 -10.69 -15.36
N ILE A 60 -2.29 -9.81 -15.05
CA ILE A 60 -2.41 -8.85 -13.95
C ILE A 60 -3.34 -7.72 -14.38
N THR A 61 -4.31 -7.37 -13.53
CA THR A 61 -5.30 -6.34 -13.86
C THR A 61 -4.74 -4.92 -13.70
N VAL A 62 -5.47 -3.93 -14.23
CA VAL A 62 -5.09 -2.52 -14.08
C VAL A 62 -5.15 -2.08 -12.62
N GLU A 63 -6.14 -2.59 -11.90
CA GLU A 63 -6.38 -2.36 -10.48
C GLU A 63 -5.23 -2.89 -9.63
N GLU A 64 -4.79 -4.13 -9.90
CA GLU A 64 -3.63 -4.74 -9.25
C GLU A 64 -2.36 -3.92 -9.52
N PHE A 65 -2.14 -3.51 -10.77
CA PHE A 65 -1.01 -2.65 -11.11
C PHE A 65 -1.07 -1.31 -10.37
N GLN A 66 -2.22 -0.64 -10.38
CA GLN A 66 -2.38 0.66 -9.74
C GLN A 66 -2.17 0.60 -8.22
N SER A 67 -2.64 -0.47 -7.56
CA SER A 67 -2.48 -0.63 -6.11
C SER A 67 -1.01 -0.57 -5.65
N VAL A 68 -0.07 -1.08 -6.47
CA VAL A 68 1.37 -1.02 -6.17
C VAL A 68 1.99 0.25 -6.75
N PHE A 69 1.54 0.70 -7.92
CA PHE A 69 2.07 1.89 -8.59
C PHE A 69 1.96 3.16 -7.73
N VAL A 70 0.82 3.36 -7.05
CA VAL A 70 0.61 4.54 -6.19
C VAL A 70 1.48 4.55 -4.93
N VAL A 71 1.99 3.39 -4.49
CA VAL A 71 2.96 3.29 -3.39
C VAL A 71 4.37 3.70 -3.85
N ARG A 72 4.61 3.74 -5.16
CA ARG A 72 5.86 4.17 -5.80
C ARG A 72 7.14 3.44 -5.28
N PRO A 73 7.22 2.09 -5.26
CA PRO A 73 8.46 1.40 -4.94
C PRO A 73 9.61 1.78 -5.90
N THR A 74 10.76 2.21 -5.36
CA THR A 74 11.92 2.66 -6.16
C THR A 74 12.73 1.53 -6.77
N ARG A 75 12.58 0.31 -6.23
CA ARG A 75 13.29 -0.90 -6.67
C ARG A 75 12.38 -1.73 -7.59
N PRO A 76 12.72 -1.92 -8.89
CA PRO A 76 11.86 -2.66 -9.81
C PRO A 76 11.62 -4.13 -9.43
N LEU A 77 12.60 -4.78 -8.79
CA LEU A 77 12.41 -6.12 -8.24
C LEU A 77 11.37 -6.13 -7.12
N ASP A 78 11.45 -5.17 -6.20
CA ASP A 78 10.49 -5.01 -5.11
C ASP A 78 9.07 -4.73 -5.63
N PHE A 79 8.94 -3.83 -6.61
CA PHE A 79 7.69 -3.58 -7.33
C PHE A 79 7.09 -4.89 -7.87
N HIS A 80 7.92 -5.73 -8.50
CA HIS A 80 7.48 -7.00 -9.05
C HIS A 80 6.97 -7.97 -7.97
N LEU A 81 7.68 -8.11 -6.85
CA LEU A 81 7.28 -8.98 -5.75
C LEU A 81 5.95 -8.52 -5.13
N ARG A 82 5.75 -7.21 -4.96
CA ARG A 82 4.49 -6.62 -4.48
C ARG A 82 3.33 -6.91 -5.43
N ILE A 83 3.52 -6.75 -6.73
CA ILE A 83 2.48 -7.06 -7.74
C ILE A 83 2.06 -8.54 -7.66
N LEU A 84 3.03 -9.46 -7.57
CA LEU A 84 2.71 -10.87 -7.45
C LEU A 84 1.96 -11.18 -6.14
N ALA A 85 2.35 -10.54 -5.04
CA ALA A 85 1.67 -10.69 -3.76
C ALA A 85 0.23 -10.16 -3.81
N VAL A 86 0.02 -8.98 -4.39
CA VAL A 86 -1.31 -8.40 -4.61
C VAL A 86 -2.17 -9.31 -5.47
N HIS A 87 -1.63 -9.85 -6.56
CA HIS A 87 -2.36 -10.78 -7.41
C HIS A 87 -2.78 -12.05 -6.65
N ASN A 88 -1.87 -12.62 -5.84
CA ASN A 88 -2.22 -13.77 -5.00
C ASN A 88 -3.29 -13.42 -3.95
N PHE A 89 -3.19 -12.24 -3.34
CA PHE A 89 -4.18 -11.74 -2.40
C PHE A 89 -5.54 -11.56 -3.07
N ASN A 90 -5.58 -11.05 -4.30
CA ASN A 90 -6.81 -10.78 -5.04
C ASN A 90 -7.61 -12.06 -5.38
N LEU A 91 -6.96 -13.22 -5.37
CA LEU A 91 -7.60 -14.53 -5.53
C LEU A 91 -8.26 -15.05 -4.24
N LEU A 92 -8.01 -14.42 -3.09
CA LEU A 92 -8.60 -14.81 -1.81
C LEU A 92 -10.05 -14.33 -1.69
N PRO A 93 -10.94 -15.12 -1.06
CA PRO A 93 -12.33 -14.71 -0.86
C PRO A 93 -12.47 -13.45 0.02
N GLU A 94 -11.50 -13.16 0.88
CA GLU A 94 -11.46 -11.99 1.76
C GLU A 94 -11.10 -10.69 1.03
N SER A 95 -10.43 -10.79 -0.14
CA SER A 95 -9.85 -9.64 -0.84
C SER A 95 -10.85 -8.53 -1.10
N ALA A 96 -12.02 -8.89 -1.67
CA ALA A 96 -13.02 -7.91 -2.08
C ALA A 96 -13.53 -7.07 -0.90
N SER A 97 -13.84 -7.72 0.23
CA SER A 97 -14.32 -7.03 1.45
C SER A 97 -13.23 -6.14 2.04
N LEU A 98 -11.98 -6.61 2.10
CA LEU A 98 -10.86 -5.82 2.62
C LEU A 98 -10.51 -4.63 1.72
N ALA A 99 -10.59 -4.78 0.40
CA ALA A 99 -10.40 -3.71 -0.57
C ALA A 99 -11.49 -2.63 -0.43
N GLU A 100 -12.75 -3.03 -0.32
CA GLU A 100 -13.87 -2.11 -0.09
C GLU A 100 -13.75 -1.38 1.24
N ALA A 101 -13.37 -2.09 2.31
CA ALA A 101 -13.10 -1.51 3.61
C ALA A 101 -11.98 -0.46 3.55
N ASN A 102 -10.85 -0.77 2.90
CA ASN A 102 -9.74 0.18 2.74
C ASN A 102 -10.11 1.39 1.88
N LYS A 103 -10.95 1.21 0.84
CA LYS A 103 -11.51 2.34 0.09
C LYS A 103 -12.39 3.23 0.96
N ARG A 104 -13.23 2.62 1.81
CA ARG A 104 -14.05 3.36 2.77
C ARG A 104 -13.18 4.14 3.76
N VAL A 105 -12.12 3.52 4.28
CA VAL A 105 -11.12 4.18 5.13
C VAL A 105 -10.48 5.37 4.43
N SER A 106 -9.91 5.18 3.24
CA SER A 106 -9.25 6.24 2.47
C SER A 106 -10.18 7.44 2.25
N ASN A 107 -11.43 7.19 1.82
CA ASN A 107 -12.44 8.23 1.62
C ASN A 107 -12.83 8.94 2.91
N LEU A 108 -12.91 8.22 4.03
CA LEU A 108 -13.30 8.77 5.31
C LEU A 108 -12.20 9.66 5.89
N LEU A 109 -10.94 9.23 5.81
CA LEU A 109 -9.76 10.02 6.20
C LEU A 109 -9.68 11.32 5.38
N ALA A 110 -9.86 11.23 4.06
CA ALA A 110 -9.87 12.38 3.17
C ALA A 110 -11.00 13.36 3.49
N LYS A 111 -12.23 12.87 3.72
CA LYS A 111 -13.38 13.72 4.08
C LYS A 111 -13.21 14.45 5.41
N GLN A 112 -12.50 13.84 6.35
CA GLN A 112 -12.27 14.44 7.67
C GLN A 112 -11.03 15.34 7.72
N ASN A 113 -10.32 15.50 6.59
CA ASN A 113 -9.02 16.19 6.53
C ASN A 113 -8.07 15.69 7.65
N PHE A 114 -8.10 14.39 7.90
CA PHE A 114 -7.35 13.80 9.00
C PHE A 114 -5.85 13.91 8.73
N ASN A 115 -5.10 14.50 9.66
CA ASN A 115 -3.65 14.53 9.59
C ASN A 115 -3.08 13.34 10.36
N ALA A 116 -2.42 12.44 9.63
CA ALA A 116 -1.81 11.24 10.20
C ALA A 116 -0.51 11.52 10.97
N GLU A 117 0.14 12.67 10.76
CA GLU A 117 1.53 12.92 11.20
C GLU A 117 1.73 12.90 12.73
N ASP A 118 0.67 12.98 13.55
CA ASP A 118 0.78 13.02 15.02
C ASP A 118 -0.27 12.19 15.78
N THR A 119 -1.01 11.29 15.10
CA THR A 119 -2.17 10.65 15.72
C THR A 119 -1.96 9.16 15.96
N ALA A 120 -1.50 8.82 17.17
CA ALA A 120 -1.46 7.44 17.65
C ALA A 120 -2.79 7.03 18.29
N VAL A 121 -3.14 5.74 18.19
CA VAL A 121 -4.30 5.18 18.88
C VAL A 121 -4.08 5.23 20.39
N LYS A 122 -5.05 5.76 21.11
CA LYS A 122 -5.14 5.82 22.57
C LYS A 122 -6.10 4.74 23.04
N GLU A 123 -5.56 3.68 23.63
CA GLU A 123 -6.34 2.53 24.11
C GLU A 123 -7.42 2.92 25.12
N GLU A 124 -7.15 3.93 25.96
CA GLU A 124 -8.07 4.45 26.96
C GLU A 124 -9.31 5.13 26.36
N LEU A 125 -9.25 5.54 25.10
CA LEU A 125 -10.38 6.15 24.38
C LEU A 125 -11.20 5.12 23.59
N LEU A 126 -10.79 3.85 23.53
CA LEU A 126 -11.57 2.80 22.90
C LEU A 126 -12.74 2.41 23.83
N GLN A 127 -13.97 2.51 23.33
CA GLN A 127 -15.19 2.26 24.07
C GLN A 127 -15.80 0.91 23.69
N GLU A 128 -16.07 0.72 22.40
CA GLU A 128 -16.83 -0.43 21.88
C GLU A 128 -15.99 -1.72 21.88
N PRO A 129 -16.61 -2.90 22.07
CA PRO A 129 -15.91 -4.18 21.97
C PRO A 129 -15.24 -4.40 20.60
N ALA A 130 -15.90 -4.00 19.51
CA ALA A 130 -15.41 -4.18 18.16
C ALA A 130 -14.11 -3.39 17.85
N GLU A 131 -14.02 -2.13 18.29
CA GLU A 131 -12.80 -1.33 18.08
C GLU A 131 -11.62 -1.81 18.94
N LYS A 132 -11.89 -2.32 20.15
CA LYS A 132 -10.88 -2.96 20.99
C LYS A 132 -10.36 -4.26 20.37
N ALA A 133 -11.25 -5.06 19.81
CA ALA A 133 -10.89 -6.30 19.12
C ALA A 133 -10.02 -6.02 17.89
N LEU A 134 -10.44 -5.06 17.04
CA LEU A 134 -9.66 -4.64 15.88
C LEU A 134 -8.29 -4.09 16.27
N HIS A 135 -8.22 -3.21 17.28
CA HIS A 135 -6.94 -2.66 17.74
C HIS A 135 -5.96 -3.75 18.18
N ARG A 136 -6.42 -4.71 19.00
CA ARG A 136 -5.58 -5.82 19.44
C ARG A 136 -5.08 -6.66 18.27
N GLU A 137 -5.96 -7.03 17.35
CA GLU A 137 -5.57 -7.80 16.17
C GLU A 137 -4.58 -7.03 15.29
N LEU A 138 -4.75 -5.71 15.13
CA LEU A 138 -3.81 -4.88 14.38
C LEU A 138 -2.42 -4.87 15.02
N VAL A 139 -2.33 -4.70 16.34
CA VAL A 139 -1.06 -4.75 17.07
C VAL A 139 -0.36 -6.09 16.87
N ASP A 140 -1.10 -7.20 16.99
CA ASP A 140 -0.56 -8.54 16.77
C ASP A 140 -0.09 -8.72 15.32
N LYS A 141 -0.89 -8.27 14.35
CA LYS A 141 -0.57 -8.40 12.92
C LYS A 141 0.62 -7.54 12.50
N ILE A 142 0.78 -6.34 13.06
CA ILE A 142 1.97 -5.50 12.83
C ILE A 142 3.24 -6.27 13.21
N LEU A 143 3.25 -6.93 14.37
CA LEU A 143 4.40 -7.72 14.83
C LEU A 143 4.62 -8.98 13.98
N GLU A 144 3.55 -9.62 13.53
CA GLU A 144 3.61 -10.84 12.72
C GLU A 144 4.14 -10.56 11.30
N VAL A 145 3.68 -9.47 10.67
CA VAL A 145 4.04 -9.18 9.27
C VAL A 145 5.35 -8.43 9.11
N ALA A 146 5.79 -7.62 10.09
CA ALA A 146 7.06 -6.88 10.03
C ALA A 146 8.25 -7.74 9.52
N PRO A 147 8.57 -8.90 10.11
CA PRO A 147 9.69 -9.72 9.64
C PRO A 147 9.47 -10.37 8.27
N LEU A 148 8.22 -10.49 7.80
CA LEU A 148 7.90 -10.99 6.46
C LEU A 148 8.17 -9.88 5.43
N LEU A 149 7.70 -8.67 5.70
CA LEU A 149 7.87 -7.52 4.82
C LEU A 149 9.33 -7.10 4.70
N GLU A 150 10.11 -7.14 5.78
CA GLU A 150 11.56 -6.92 5.76
C GLU A 150 12.31 -7.91 4.84
N LYS A 151 11.77 -9.12 4.67
CA LYS A 151 12.34 -10.16 3.80
C LYS A 151 11.76 -10.16 2.38
N GLY A 152 10.88 -9.21 2.06
CA GLY A 152 10.16 -9.17 0.78
C GLY A 152 9.13 -10.29 0.62
N LEU A 153 8.73 -10.97 1.71
CA LEU A 153 7.70 -12.02 1.73
C LEU A 153 6.29 -11.42 1.76
N TYR A 154 6.00 -10.58 0.76
CA TYR A 154 4.76 -9.82 0.66
C TYR A 154 3.51 -10.69 0.54
N LYS A 155 3.64 -11.86 -0.09
CA LYS A 155 2.53 -12.81 -0.26
C LYS A 155 2.06 -13.32 1.10
N GLU A 156 2.99 -13.81 1.91
CA GLU A 156 2.75 -14.28 3.27
C GLU A 156 2.25 -13.14 4.16
N GLY A 157 2.80 -11.94 4.00
CA GLY A 157 2.31 -10.73 4.66
C GLY A 157 0.83 -10.47 4.37
N LEU A 158 0.44 -10.33 3.09
CA LEU A 158 -0.95 -10.07 2.71
C LEU A 158 -1.91 -11.23 3.08
N GLN A 159 -1.46 -12.48 3.00
CA GLN A 159 -2.26 -13.63 3.47
C GLN A 159 -2.51 -13.57 4.98
N THR A 160 -1.52 -13.13 5.75
CA THR A 160 -1.66 -12.92 7.19
C THR A 160 -2.66 -11.81 7.48
N LEU A 161 -2.60 -10.70 6.74
CA LEU A 161 -3.54 -9.58 6.86
C LEU A 161 -4.97 -9.92 6.40
N ALA A 162 -5.14 -10.91 5.51
CA ALA A 162 -6.47 -11.35 5.07
C ALA A 162 -7.35 -11.81 6.25
N SER A 163 -6.74 -12.31 7.33
CA SER A 163 -7.46 -12.71 8.55
C SER A 163 -8.17 -11.57 9.27
N LEU A 164 -7.80 -10.30 9.02
CA LEU A 164 -8.45 -9.11 9.59
C LEU A 164 -9.86 -8.88 9.05
N LYS A 165 -10.28 -9.59 8.01
CA LYS A 165 -11.59 -9.40 7.35
C LYS A 165 -12.74 -9.33 8.34
N ILE A 166 -12.79 -10.27 9.29
CA ILE A 166 -13.90 -10.38 10.24
C ILE A 166 -13.91 -9.18 11.19
N SER A 167 -12.78 -8.82 11.79
CA SER A 167 -12.71 -7.70 12.74
C SER A 167 -12.93 -6.35 12.09
N VAL A 168 -12.49 -6.18 10.84
CA VAL A 168 -12.75 -4.97 10.04
C VAL A 168 -14.24 -4.83 9.70
N ASP A 169 -14.90 -5.90 9.24
CA ASP A 169 -16.34 -5.87 8.97
C ASP A 169 -17.13 -5.58 10.25
N THR A 170 -16.84 -6.28 11.36
CA THR A 170 -17.51 -6.06 12.64
C THR A 170 -17.31 -4.63 13.15
N PHE A 171 -16.11 -4.06 13.00
CA PHE A 171 -15.88 -2.65 13.33
C PHE A 171 -16.81 -1.74 12.52
N PHE A 172 -16.92 -1.96 11.21
CA PHE A 172 -17.73 -1.10 10.36
C PHE A 172 -19.23 -1.26 10.51
N ASP A 173 -19.68 -2.41 11.01
CA ASP A 173 -21.08 -2.71 11.33
C ASP A 173 -21.49 -2.16 12.70
N GLU A 174 -20.61 -2.26 13.71
CA GLU A 174 -20.95 -1.92 15.10
C GLU A 174 -20.48 -0.53 15.53
N VAL A 175 -19.45 0.05 14.87
CA VAL A 175 -18.81 1.29 15.32
C VAL A 175 -19.15 2.47 14.41
N LEU A 176 -19.83 3.47 14.99
CA LEU A 176 -20.05 4.75 14.33
C LEU A 176 -18.77 5.61 14.39
N VAL A 177 -18.01 5.62 13.30
CA VAL A 177 -16.73 6.34 13.22
C VAL A 177 -16.89 7.85 13.38
N VAL A 178 -17.92 8.42 12.74
CA VAL A 178 -18.21 9.86 12.83
C VAL A 178 -19.21 10.10 13.95
N CYS A 179 -18.70 10.45 15.14
CA CYS A 179 -19.49 10.76 16.31
C CYS A 179 -19.28 12.22 16.78
N GLU A 180 -20.09 12.63 17.76
CA GLU A 180 -20.08 13.99 18.34
C GLU A 180 -18.81 14.26 19.15
N ASP A 181 -18.32 13.25 19.88
CA ASP A 181 -17.08 13.34 20.64
C ASP A 181 -15.88 13.38 19.68
N ALA A 182 -15.22 14.54 19.62
CA ALA A 182 -14.07 14.76 18.76
C ALA A 182 -12.89 13.86 19.11
N SER A 183 -12.63 13.61 20.40
CA SER A 183 -11.49 12.79 20.84
C SER A 183 -11.71 11.32 20.46
N LEU A 184 -12.93 10.82 20.65
CA LEU A 184 -13.29 9.46 20.23
C LEU A 184 -13.23 9.30 18.71
N ARG A 185 -13.76 10.29 17.96
CA ARG A 185 -13.71 10.29 16.50
C ARG A 185 -12.27 10.28 15.98
N GLU A 186 -11.40 11.14 16.50
CA GLU A 186 -9.98 11.17 16.14
C GLU A 186 -9.28 9.85 16.44
N ASN A 187 -9.58 9.23 17.59
CA ASN A 187 -9.01 7.92 17.95
C ASN A 187 -9.44 6.81 16.98
N ARG A 188 -10.71 6.81 16.56
CA ARG A 188 -11.24 5.87 15.56
C ARG A 188 -10.62 6.10 14.18
N LEU A 189 -10.37 7.35 13.80
CA LEU A 189 -9.66 7.68 12.57
C LEU A 189 -8.21 7.20 12.62
N ALA A 190 -7.52 7.35 13.75
CA ALA A 190 -6.18 6.82 13.95
C ALA A 190 -6.12 5.29 13.82
N LEU A 191 -7.11 4.58 14.38
CA LEU A 191 -7.23 3.13 14.25
C LEU A 191 -7.39 2.70 12.79
N LEU A 192 -8.22 3.41 12.03
CA LEU A 192 -8.40 3.14 10.61
C LEU A 192 -7.18 3.52 9.77
N GLN A 193 -6.47 4.59 10.13
CA GLN A 193 -5.19 4.94 9.51
C GLN A 193 -4.16 3.83 9.73
N GLN A 194 -4.05 3.30 10.95
CA GLN A 194 -3.15 2.18 11.26
C GLN A 194 -3.47 0.91 10.43
N LEU A 195 -4.76 0.59 10.27
CA LEU A 195 -5.21 -0.49 9.37
C LEU A 195 -4.73 -0.24 7.93
N ARG A 196 -4.93 0.98 7.41
CA ARG A 196 -4.53 1.34 6.05
C ARG A 196 -3.02 1.27 5.87
N ASP A 197 -2.26 1.81 6.81
CA ASP A 197 -0.79 1.84 6.76
C ASP A 197 -0.20 0.43 6.70
N LEU A 198 -0.83 -0.52 7.39
CA LEU A 198 -0.42 -1.92 7.36
C LEU A 198 -0.50 -2.53 5.95
N PHE A 199 -1.55 -2.23 5.19
CA PHE A 199 -1.65 -2.65 3.79
C PHE A 199 -0.72 -1.84 2.88
N LEU A 200 -0.58 -0.52 3.10
CA LEU A 200 0.29 0.37 2.30
C LEU A 200 1.76 -0.04 2.34
N GLN A 201 2.20 -0.75 3.39
CA GLN A 201 3.54 -1.35 3.41
C GLN A 201 3.77 -2.35 2.26
N THR A 202 2.71 -2.88 1.64
CA THR A 202 2.75 -3.71 0.42
C THR A 202 2.13 -3.00 -0.80
N ALA A 203 0.88 -2.55 -0.68
CA ALA A 203 0.09 -1.94 -1.76
C ALA A 203 -1.10 -1.14 -1.21
N ASP A 204 -1.58 -0.13 -1.94
CA ASP A 204 -2.88 0.49 -1.67
C ASP A 204 -4.01 -0.38 -2.24
N ILE A 205 -4.45 -1.35 -1.44
CA ILE A 205 -5.49 -2.31 -1.85
C ILE A 205 -6.87 -1.66 -2.06
N SER A 206 -7.05 -0.37 -1.72
CA SER A 206 -8.28 0.33 -2.05
C SER A 206 -8.53 0.45 -3.56
N HIS A 207 -7.49 0.26 -4.39
CA HIS A 207 -7.61 0.21 -5.84
C HIS A 207 -8.17 -1.12 -6.39
N LEU A 208 -8.23 -2.19 -5.60
CA LEU A 208 -8.62 -3.54 -6.07
C LEU A 208 -10.12 -3.73 -6.30
N HIS A 209 -10.95 -2.76 -5.93
CA HIS A 209 -12.39 -2.86 -6.18
C HIS A 209 -12.67 -2.75 -7.69
N LYS A 210 -13.68 -3.47 -8.19
CA LYS A 210 -14.23 -3.17 -9.52
C LYS A 210 -15.06 -1.89 -9.41
N SER A 211 -14.83 -0.95 -10.33
CA SER A 211 -15.65 0.27 -10.43
C SER A 211 -17.05 -0.04 -10.94
#